data_AF-A0A939ZWS2-F1
#
_entry.id   AF-A0A939ZWS2-F1
#
_cell.length_a   1.000
_cell.length_b   1.000
_cell.length_c   1.000
_cell.angle_alpha   90.00
_cell.angle_beta   90.00
_cell.angle_gamma   90.00
#
_symmetry.space_group_name_H-M   'P 1'
#
loop_
_entity.id
_entity.type
_entity.pdbx_description
1 polymer ?
#
loop_
_entity_poly.entity_id
_entity_poly.type
_entity_poly.pdbx_seq_one_letter_code
_entity_poly.pdbx_strand_id
1 'polypeptide(L)'
;MPRFCDVCGEREATVFDRTLKNNEQVTYAYCEACYTRLLKNGVNPRFEVDRMRFFHSNVCANCGTTTREVGETLLFGCPECYANMRAHVLELVNGLQGSTRHVGKRLVPFDLNARNRNLKYAGNEIPLLSYSADAIKKIFGQNDYIAPTNHRFKSADECTEDELTSPFVMSSRVRLARNVKGLPFPRKMDAHNFEDEISGAYLASKGIFDARVRKISALEKSQLKALIERHIVSLPLANNVELGAVIVDGGNTGFSVMINEEDHFREQCVVDGFNLKEAYRRLDAYDTNLMKCLPLAYDEQLGFLTACPTNVGTGMRASVMLFLPALSRAGAVNEALDVFKKRYGLTIRGVFGEGSDSVGDTYQISNCTTLGLDEKTIIRQVEEAVVNMCRLERIALEKLLLREGQAMLDELTRSYYFLTTANRLDYQEFTEHVSNLKLGAILGVLPTRLTPLAIDKLVLLCSPASIEIANKTRFENPSALRAEIVRAVLEDKRL
;
A
#
# COMPACT_ATOMS: atom_id res chain seq x y z
N MET A 1 23.84 -36.40 34.54
CA MET A 1 24.37 -35.15 33.96
C MET A 1 23.87 -33.99 34.81
N PRO A 2 24.73 -33.02 35.16
CA PRO A 2 24.31 -31.83 35.89
C PRO A 2 23.27 -31.07 35.05
N ARG A 3 22.16 -30.67 35.69
CA ARG A 3 21.09 -29.94 35.02
C ARG A 3 21.30 -28.45 35.27
N PHE A 4 21.33 -27.65 34.22
CA PHE A 4 21.54 -26.20 34.32
C PHE A 4 20.24 -25.44 34.58
N CYS A 5 20.36 -24.22 35.08
CA CYS A 5 19.24 -23.35 35.39
C CYS A 5 18.48 -22.94 34.12
N ASP A 6 17.18 -23.20 34.10
CA ASP A 6 16.25 -22.87 33.00
C ASP A 6 16.04 -21.35 32.79
N VAL A 7 16.60 -20.50 33.67
CA VAL A 7 16.50 -19.02 33.60
C VAL A 7 17.77 -18.39 33.03
N CYS A 8 18.96 -18.85 33.44
CA CYS A 8 20.22 -18.23 33.00
C CYS A 8 21.09 -19.13 32.12
N GLY A 9 20.83 -20.44 32.05
CA GLY A 9 21.62 -21.40 31.25
C GLY A 9 23.06 -21.66 31.74
N GLU A 10 23.64 -20.75 32.53
CA GLU A 10 25.08 -20.76 32.88
C GLU A 10 25.43 -21.49 34.18
N ARG A 11 24.51 -21.52 35.15
CA ARG A 11 24.76 -22.08 36.49
C ARG A 11 24.02 -23.39 36.68
N GLU A 12 24.61 -24.31 37.43
CA GLU A 12 23.96 -25.56 37.81
C GLU A 12 22.69 -25.28 38.63
N ALA A 13 21.63 -26.03 38.35
CA ALA A 13 20.37 -25.90 39.04
C ALA A 13 20.42 -26.61 40.38
N THR A 14 20.07 -25.88 41.43
CA THR A 14 20.01 -26.35 42.81
C THR A 14 18.57 -26.39 43.36
N VAL A 15 17.62 -25.75 42.66
CA VAL A 15 16.19 -25.69 43.02
C VAL A 15 15.37 -26.31 41.89
N PHE A 16 14.45 -27.21 42.22
CA PHE A 16 13.61 -27.91 41.24
C PHE A 16 12.14 -27.83 41.62
N ASP A 17 11.30 -27.52 40.64
CA ASP A 17 9.85 -27.37 40.82
C ASP A 17 9.11 -28.23 39.80
N ARG A 18 8.08 -28.97 40.21
CA ARG A 18 7.39 -29.96 39.38
C ARG A 18 5.89 -29.68 39.32
N THR A 19 5.32 -29.69 38.12
CA THR A 19 3.86 -29.49 37.91
C THR A 19 3.35 -30.41 36.80
N LEU A 20 2.05 -30.67 36.80
CA LEU A 20 1.36 -31.31 35.67
C LEU A 20 0.86 -30.24 34.70
N LYS A 21 1.15 -30.40 33.41
CA LYS A 21 0.65 -29.53 32.32
C LYS A 21 0.21 -30.43 31.17
N ASN A 22 -1.06 -30.35 30.75
CA ASN A 22 -1.64 -31.21 29.70
C ASN A 22 -1.44 -32.73 29.93
N ASN A 23 -1.61 -33.20 31.17
CA ASN A 23 -1.36 -34.59 31.59
C ASN A 23 0.09 -35.08 31.49
N GLU A 24 1.06 -34.19 31.27
CA GLU A 24 2.49 -34.50 31.31
C GLU A 24 3.17 -33.83 32.53
N GLN A 25 4.13 -34.53 33.13
CA GLN A 25 4.88 -34.01 34.27
C GLN A 25 6.03 -33.12 33.78
N VAL A 26 5.93 -31.82 34.04
CA VAL A 26 6.95 -30.83 33.69
C VAL A 26 7.79 -30.51 34.93
N THR A 27 9.12 -30.55 34.78
CA THR A 27 10.06 -30.12 35.82
C THR A 27 10.76 -28.83 35.38
N TYR A 28 10.79 -27.83 36.26
CA TYR A 28 11.52 -26.57 36.16
C TYR A 28 12.77 -26.65 37.05
N ALA A 29 13.90 -26.14 36.56
CA ALA A 29 15.18 -26.18 37.24
C ALA A 29 15.78 -24.78 37.35
N TYR A 30 16.22 -24.37 38.54
CA TYR A 30 16.73 -23.03 38.81
C TYR A 30 18.04 -23.08 39.59
N CYS A 31 18.96 -22.15 39.33
CA CYS A 31 20.02 -21.83 40.27
C CYS A 31 19.48 -20.90 41.36
N GLU A 32 20.05 -21.01 42.55
CA GLU A 32 19.62 -20.27 43.74
C GLU A 32 19.57 -18.75 43.55
N ALA A 33 20.56 -18.19 42.84
CA ALA A 33 20.63 -16.76 42.53
C ALA A 33 19.44 -16.29 41.67
N CYS A 34 19.08 -17.05 40.63
CA CYS A 34 17.97 -16.70 39.76
C CYS A 34 16.62 -16.88 40.45
N TYR A 35 16.44 -17.98 41.19
CA TYR A 35 15.21 -18.26 41.92
C TYR A 35 14.92 -17.17 42.96
N THR A 36 15.92 -16.81 43.77
CA THR A 36 15.81 -15.76 44.79
C THR A 36 15.55 -14.38 44.17
N ARG A 37 16.22 -14.04 43.07
CA ARG A 37 16.00 -12.77 42.36
C ARG A 37 14.56 -12.65 41.86
N LEU A 38 13.99 -13.71 41.29
CA LEU A 38 12.63 -13.70 40.77
C LEU A 38 11.61 -13.50 41.88
N LEU A 39 11.76 -14.21 43.00
CA LEU A 39 10.88 -14.05 44.16
C LEU A 39 10.97 -12.65 44.78
N LYS A 40 12.19 -12.09 44.93
CA LYS A 40 12.39 -10.72 45.44
C LYS A 40 11.71 -9.66 44.58
N ASN A 41 11.64 -9.89 43.27
CA ASN A 41 11.00 -8.98 42.32
C ASN A 41 9.49 -9.26 42.12
N GLY A 42 8.90 -10.16 42.91
CA GLY A 42 7.49 -10.53 42.78
C GLY A 42 7.14 -11.31 41.50
N VAL A 43 8.13 -11.86 40.80
CA VAL A 43 7.94 -12.59 39.55
C VAL A 43 7.81 -14.09 39.84
N ASN A 44 6.76 -14.72 39.32
CA ASN A 44 6.56 -16.16 39.45
C ASN A 44 7.65 -16.92 38.65
N PRO A 45 8.49 -17.77 39.30
CA PRO A 45 9.58 -18.46 38.61
C PRO A 45 9.13 -19.46 37.54
N ARG A 46 7.96 -20.10 37.66
CA ARG A 46 7.41 -20.98 36.63
C ARG A 46 6.97 -20.18 35.42
N PHE A 47 6.29 -19.05 35.65
CA PHE A 47 5.90 -18.13 34.60
C PHE A 47 7.13 -17.59 33.86
N GLU A 48 8.17 -17.18 34.57
CA GLU A 48 9.40 -16.69 33.96
C GLU A 48 10.10 -17.76 33.12
N VAL A 49 10.13 -19.02 33.57
CA VAL A 49 10.72 -20.11 32.77
C VAL A 49 9.83 -20.52 31.61
N ASP A 50 8.51 -20.55 31.75
CA ASP A 50 7.60 -20.77 30.62
C ASP A 50 7.74 -19.64 29.59
N ARG A 51 7.81 -18.39 30.06
CA ARG A 51 8.11 -17.21 29.26
C ARG A 51 9.49 -17.34 28.59
N MET A 52 10.53 -17.71 29.33
CA MET A 52 11.88 -17.88 28.79
C MET A 52 12.02 -19.08 27.88
N ARG A 53 11.34 -20.21 28.11
CA ARG A 53 11.30 -21.36 27.20
C ARG A 53 10.53 -21.02 25.92
N PHE A 54 9.51 -20.18 26.04
CA PHE A 54 8.84 -19.56 24.90
C PHE A 54 9.75 -18.56 24.15
N PHE A 55 10.62 -17.83 24.87
CA PHE A 55 11.61 -16.89 24.32
C PHE A 55 13.01 -17.49 24.12
N HIS A 56 13.21 -18.79 24.36
CA HIS A 56 14.48 -19.45 24.06
C HIS A 56 14.58 -19.41 22.55
N SER A 57 15.57 -18.64 22.10
CA SER A 57 15.86 -18.23 20.74
C SER A 57 15.78 -19.40 19.78
N ASN A 58 14.59 -19.67 19.24
CA ASN A 58 14.48 -20.47 18.03
C ASN A 58 15.13 -19.63 16.94
N VAL A 59 16.28 -20.09 16.50
CA VAL A 59 17.00 -19.54 15.36
C VAL A 59 16.50 -20.29 14.14
N CYS A 60 16.06 -19.57 13.11
CA CYS A 60 15.75 -20.19 11.84
C CYS A 60 17.02 -20.81 11.25
N ALA A 61 16.98 -22.10 10.96
CA ALA A 61 18.13 -22.82 10.43
C ALA A 61 18.54 -22.33 9.03
N ASN A 62 17.63 -21.69 8.29
CA ASN A 62 17.88 -21.17 6.94
C ASN A 62 18.47 -19.75 6.96
N CYS A 63 17.80 -18.79 7.59
CA CYS A 63 18.19 -17.37 7.53
C CYS A 63 18.82 -16.81 8.82
N GLY A 64 18.94 -17.61 9.88
CA GLY A 64 19.52 -17.19 11.16
C GLY A 64 18.65 -16.22 11.98
N THR A 65 17.45 -15.85 11.51
CA THR A 65 16.54 -14.97 12.26
C THR A 65 16.12 -15.63 13.56
N THR A 66 16.02 -14.84 14.63
CA THR A 66 15.62 -15.33 15.95
C THR A 66 14.21 -14.84 16.30
N THR A 67 13.51 -15.54 17.20
CA THR A 67 12.21 -15.08 17.73
C THR A 67 12.31 -13.69 18.39
N ARG A 68 13.47 -13.34 18.96
CA ARG A 68 13.72 -12.00 19.50
C ARG A 68 13.77 -10.94 18.40
N GLU A 69 14.49 -11.20 17.31
CA GLU A 69 14.54 -10.30 16.14
C GLU A 69 13.14 -10.08 15.55
N VAL A 70 12.33 -11.15 15.46
CA VAL A 70 10.92 -11.06 15.04
C VAL A 70 10.10 -10.21 16.02
N GLY A 71 10.28 -10.38 17.33
CA GLY A 71 9.58 -9.56 18.33
C GLY A 71 9.94 -8.08 18.28
N GLU A 72 11.19 -7.74 17.97
CA GLU A 72 11.68 -6.36 17.88
C GLU A 72 11.30 -5.68 16.55
N THR A 73 11.32 -6.43 15.45
CA THR A 73 11.13 -5.85 14.10
C THR A 73 9.78 -6.14 13.48
N LEU A 74 9.02 -7.11 14.02
CA LEU A 74 7.83 -7.71 13.42
C LEU A 74 8.06 -8.23 11.99
N LEU A 75 9.28 -8.66 11.67
CA LEU A 75 9.62 -9.21 10.36
C LEU A 75 10.29 -10.58 10.50
N PHE A 76 9.81 -11.53 9.71
CA PHE A 76 10.48 -12.80 9.50
C PHE A 76 11.64 -12.66 8.50
N GLY A 77 12.60 -13.59 8.53
CA GLY A 77 13.75 -13.55 7.63
C GLY A 77 13.64 -14.45 6.40
N CYS A 78 12.82 -15.49 6.44
CA CYS A 78 12.55 -16.39 5.31
C CYS A 78 11.24 -17.18 5.53
N PRO A 79 10.73 -17.86 4.50
CA PRO A 79 9.57 -18.76 4.64
C PRO A 79 9.74 -19.83 5.73
N GLU A 80 10.93 -20.38 5.92
CA GLU A 80 11.20 -21.45 6.88
C GLU A 80 11.04 -21.00 8.34
N CYS A 81 11.08 -19.68 8.61
CA CYS A 81 10.76 -19.14 9.94
C CYS A 81 9.38 -19.58 10.43
N TYR A 82 8.40 -19.68 9.53
CA TYR A 82 7.03 -20.08 9.83
C TYR A 82 6.94 -21.52 10.35
N ALA A 83 7.84 -22.40 9.90
CA ALA A 83 7.94 -23.79 10.34
C ALA A 83 8.86 -23.93 11.57
N ASN A 84 10.04 -23.30 11.55
CA ASN A 84 11.02 -23.42 12.64
C ASN A 84 10.54 -22.79 13.96
N MET A 85 9.66 -21.79 13.89
CA MET A 85 9.15 -21.06 15.06
C MET A 85 7.62 -21.20 15.20
N ARG A 86 7.05 -22.32 14.75
CA ARG A 86 5.60 -22.47 14.51
C ARG A 86 4.72 -22.01 15.66
N ALA A 87 5.02 -22.39 16.90
CA ALA A 87 4.22 -22.00 18.06
C ALA A 87 4.15 -20.47 18.23
N HIS A 88 5.30 -19.79 18.15
CA HIS A 88 5.39 -18.33 18.24
C HIS A 88 4.70 -17.65 17.06
N VAL A 89 4.88 -18.18 15.85
CA VAL A 89 4.26 -17.68 14.62
C VAL A 89 2.73 -17.74 14.73
N LEU A 90 2.17 -18.86 15.18
CA LEU A 90 0.71 -19.00 15.31
C LEU A 90 0.13 -18.04 16.35
N GLU A 91 0.81 -17.82 17.48
CA GLU A 91 0.36 -16.85 18.48
C GLU A 91 0.42 -15.41 17.95
N LEU A 92 1.55 -15.03 17.33
CA LEU A 92 1.73 -13.70 16.74
C LEU A 92 0.72 -13.42 15.63
N VAL A 93 0.56 -14.37 14.70
CA VAL A 93 -0.39 -14.25 13.59
C VAL A 93 -1.82 -14.20 14.10
N ASN A 94 -2.20 -15.03 15.08
CA ASN A 94 -3.52 -14.95 15.68
C ASN A 94 -3.79 -13.59 16.34
N GLY A 95 -2.80 -13.04 17.05
CA GLY A 95 -2.91 -11.73 17.69
C GLY A 95 -3.05 -10.57 16.70
N LEU A 96 -2.36 -10.64 15.56
CA LEU A 96 -2.37 -9.58 14.53
C LEU A 96 -3.54 -9.70 13.55
N GLN A 97 -3.90 -10.92 13.14
CA GLN A 97 -4.90 -11.18 12.10
C GLN A 97 -6.28 -11.57 12.67
N GLY A 98 -6.34 -12.03 13.93
CA GLY A 98 -7.54 -12.61 14.52
C GLY A 98 -7.91 -14.01 13.99
N SER A 99 -7.02 -14.64 13.21
CA SER A 99 -7.20 -15.96 12.63
C SER A 99 -5.85 -16.67 12.48
N THR A 100 -5.90 -18.00 12.38
CA THR A 100 -4.76 -18.86 12.02
C THR A 100 -5.11 -19.78 10.85
N ARG A 101 -6.15 -19.46 10.08
CA ARG A 101 -6.63 -20.30 8.97
C ARG A 101 -6.81 -19.49 7.70
N HIS A 102 -6.23 -19.99 6.61
CA HIS A 102 -6.40 -19.45 5.27
C HIS A 102 -7.69 -19.91 4.62
N VAL A 103 -8.35 -18.98 3.91
CA VAL A 103 -9.64 -19.19 3.24
C VAL A 103 -9.61 -18.71 1.79
N GLY A 104 -8.65 -17.86 1.42
CA GLY A 104 -8.55 -17.26 0.10
C GLY A 104 -7.94 -18.15 -0.97
N LYS A 105 -7.37 -17.52 -2.00
CA LYS A 105 -6.76 -18.20 -3.15
C LYS A 105 -5.66 -19.17 -2.72
N ARG A 106 -5.66 -20.35 -3.34
CA ARG A 106 -4.68 -21.42 -3.08
C ARG A 106 -3.56 -21.40 -4.11
N LEU A 107 -2.40 -21.91 -3.71
CA LEU A 107 -1.26 -22.09 -4.60
C LEU A 107 -1.63 -22.98 -5.79
N VAL A 108 -1.32 -22.53 -7.00
CA VAL A 108 -1.37 -23.34 -8.22
C VAL A 108 -0.01 -24.03 -8.39
N PRO A 109 0.04 -25.32 -8.79
CA PRO A 109 1.31 -26.01 -9.00
C PRO A 109 2.23 -25.30 -9.99
N PHE A 110 3.50 -25.15 -9.60
CA PHE A 110 4.57 -24.61 -10.42
C PHE A 110 4.87 -25.51 -11.63
N ASP A 111 5.01 -24.93 -12.82
CA ASP A 111 5.38 -25.67 -14.04
C ASP A 111 6.91 -25.77 -14.15
N LEU A 112 7.44 -26.98 -13.95
CA LEU A 112 8.88 -27.27 -14.06
C LEU A 112 9.46 -26.89 -15.42
N ASN A 113 8.66 -26.86 -16.49
CA ASN A 113 9.11 -26.50 -17.83
C ASN A 113 9.23 -24.99 -18.05
N ALA A 114 8.62 -24.16 -17.19
CA ALA A 114 8.67 -22.70 -17.30
C ALA A 114 10.07 -22.13 -17.01
N ARG A 115 10.88 -22.83 -16.20
CA ARG A 115 12.22 -22.40 -15.74
C ARG A 115 13.27 -22.34 -16.87
N ASN A 116 13.11 -23.12 -17.93
CA ASN A 116 14.11 -23.28 -19.00
C ASN A 116 14.06 -22.22 -20.11
N ARG A 117 13.22 -21.19 -19.98
CA ARG A 117 13.14 -20.12 -20.98
C ARG A 117 14.15 -19.04 -20.59
N ASN A 118 15.38 -19.14 -21.12
CA ASN A 118 16.36 -18.05 -21.16
C ASN A 118 15.78 -16.84 -21.92
N LEU A 119 14.88 -16.09 -21.28
CA LEU A 119 14.21 -14.94 -21.83
C LEU A 119 15.03 -13.72 -21.49
N LYS A 120 15.71 -13.16 -22.50
CA LYS A 120 16.19 -11.78 -22.39
C LYS A 120 14.95 -10.88 -22.35
N TYR A 121 14.66 -10.30 -21.19
CA TYR A 121 13.66 -9.27 -21.06
C TYR A 121 14.13 -8.03 -21.85
N ALA A 122 13.31 -7.54 -22.78
CA ALA A 122 13.63 -6.37 -23.57
C ALA A 122 13.66 -5.14 -22.66
N GLY A 123 14.81 -4.48 -22.60
CA GLY A 123 14.98 -3.22 -21.87
C GLY A 123 14.25 -2.10 -22.59
N ASN A 124 12.96 -1.95 -22.31
CA ASN A 124 12.15 -0.87 -22.86
C ASN A 124 12.18 0.34 -21.91
N GLU A 125 11.98 1.54 -22.48
CA GLU A 125 11.80 2.78 -21.74
C GLU A 125 10.61 2.68 -20.78
N ILE A 126 10.74 3.21 -19.56
CA ILE A 126 9.59 3.36 -18.68
C ILE A 126 8.64 4.38 -19.31
N PRO A 127 7.32 4.11 -19.33
CA PRO A 127 6.34 5.11 -19.75
C PRO A 127 6.30 6.24 -18.71
N LEU A 128 7.13 7.26 -18.93
CA LEU A 128 7.03 8.54 -18.23
C LEU A 128 5.85 9.33 -18.83
N LEU A 129 5.29 10.26 -18.05
CA LEU A 129 4.26 11.15 -18.56
C LEU A 129 4.85 11.96 -19.72
N SER A 130 4.13 12.01 -20.84
CA SER A 130 4.50 12.85 -21.97
C SER A 130 3.89 14.24 -21.79
N TYR A 131 4.72 15.25 -21.99
CA TYR A 131 4.35 16.67 -21.88
C TYR A 131 4.14 17.31 -23.25
N SER A 132 4.01 16.49 -24.31
CA SER A 132 3.63 17.03 -25.61
C SER A 132 2.21 17.57 -25.56
N ALA A 133 1.93 18.61 -26.35
CA ALA A 133 0.59 19.18 -26.43
C ALA A 133 -0.47 18.13 -26.80
N ASP A 134 -0.12 17.13 -27.62
CA ASP A 134 -1.02 16.04 -27.99
C ASP A 134 -1.25 15.05 -26.85
N ALA A 135 -0.25 14.78 -26.01
CA ALA A 135 -0.41 13.95 -24.83
C ALA A 135 -1.29 14.62 -23.78
N ILE A 136 -1.07 15.92 -23.52
CA ILE A 136 -1.90 16.71 -22.62
C ILE A 136 -3.35 16.78 -23.16
N LYS A 137 -3.55 17.04 -24.46
CA LYS A 137 -4.87 16.97 -25.09
C LYS A 137 -5.49 15.58 -25.05
N LYS A 138 -4.71 14.50 -25.09
CA LYS A 138 -5.28 13.14 -24.95
C LYS A 138 -5.77 12.88 -23.53
N ILE A 139 -5.09 13.44 -22.52
CA ILE A 139 -5.47 13.31 -21.11
C ILE A 139 -6.70 14.17 -20.79
N PHE A 140 -6.78 15.38 -21.34
CA PHE A 140 -7.79 16.39 -20.97
C PHE A 140 -8.82 16.74 -22.07
N GLY A 141 -8.66 16.23 -23.29
CA GLY A 141 -9.40 16.67 -24.47
C GLY A 141 -10.46 15.69 -25.00
N GLN A 142 -10.66 14.53 -24.38
CA GLN A 142 -11.77 13.63 -24.71
C GLN A 142 -12.91 13.75 -23.69
N ASN A 143 -14.04 14.31 -24.15
CA ASN A 143 -15.42 13.98 -23.75
C ASN A 143 -15.86 14.01 -22.28
N ASP A 144 -15.23 14.78 -21.40
CA ASP A 144 -15.74 15.00 -20.04
C ASP A 144 -16.56 16.32 -19.93
N TYR A 145 -17.40 16.62 -20.93
CA TYR A 145 -18.36 17.72 -20.82
C TYR A 145 -19.50 17.29 -19.91
N ILE A 146 -19.48 17.74 -18.66
CA ILE A 146 -20.69 17.90 -17.86
C ILE A 146 -21.06 19.37 -18.01
N ALA A 147 -22.15 19.67 -18.72
CA ALA A 147 -22.75 21.01 -18.65
C ALA A 147 -22.95 21.35 -17.17
N PRO A 148 -22.78 22.62 -16.71
CA PRO A 148 -23.22 23.01 -15.38
C PRO A 148 -24.72 22.70 -15.28
N THR A 149 -25.03 21.51 -14.78
CA THR A 149 -26.39 21.10 -14.57
C THR A 149 -26.85 21.93 -13.39
N ASN A 150 -28.04 22.53 -13.50
CA ASN A 150 -28.81 23.03 -12.36
C ASN A 150 -29.19 21.90 -11.37
N HIS A 151 -28.37 20.85 -11.25
CA HIS A 151 -28.51 19.77 -10.30
C HIS A 151 -28.34 20.35 -8.91
N ARG A 152 -29.50 20.66 -8.33
CA ARG A 152 -29.74 20.69 -6.90
C ARG A 152 -28.83 19.66 -6.23
N PHE A 153 -27.91 20.13 -5.40
CA PHE A 153 -27.01 19.28 -4.65
C PHE A 153 -27.85 18.28 -3.84
N LYS A 154 -27.94 17.04 -4.33
CA LYS A 154 -28.74 15.98 -3.70
C LYS A 154 -28.23 15.75 -2.29
N SER A 155 -29.16 15.53 -1.36
CA SER A 155 -28.78 15.12 -0.02
C SER A 155 -28.16 13.72 -0.04
N ALA A 156 -27.32 13.41 0.94
CA ALA A 156 -26.63 12.13 1.02
C ALA A 156 -27.58 10.92 1.06
N ASP A 157 -28.81 11.12 1.53
CA ASP A 157 -29.86 10.09 1.60
C ASP A 157 -30.58 9.86 0.25
N GLU A 158 -30.45 10.79 -0.69
CA GLU A 158 -31.03 10.74 -2.04
C GLU A 158 -30.04 10.29 -3.11
N CYS A 159 -28.74 10.23 -2.78
CA CYS A 159 -27.69 9.84 -3.70
C CYS A 159 -27.64 8.32 -3.90
N THR A 160 -27.40 7.89 -5.14
CA THR A 160 -26.96 6.51 -5.42
C THR A 160 -25.52 6.30 -4.93
N GLU A 161 -25.06 5.05 -4.90
CA GLU A 161 -23.67 4.72 -4.56
C GLU A 161 -22.67 5.46 -5.47
N ASP A 162 -22.92 5.47 -6.79
CA ASP A 162 -22.05 6.16 -7.75
C ASP A 162 -22.02 7.67 -7.52
N GLU A 163 -23.18 8.27 -7.22
CA GLU A 163 -23.28 9.71 -6.90
C GLU A 163 -22.58 10.08 -5.58
N LEU A 164 -22.46 9.13 -4.65
CA LEU A 164 -21.65 9.30 -3.44
C LEU A 164 -20.17 9.11 -3.73
N THR A 165 -19.77 8.12 -4.52
CA THR A 165 -18.35 7.76 -4.66
C THR A 165 -17.61 8.51 -5.76
N SER A 166 -18.23 8.73 -6.92
CA SER A 166 -17.59 9.33 -8.11
C SER A 166 -16.92 10.69 -7.83
N PRO A 167 -17.49 11.60 -7.02
CA PRO A 167 -16.85 12.89 -6.73
C PRO A 167 -15.62 12.80 -5.82
N PHE A 168 -15.62 11.84 -4.88
CA PHE A 168 -14.65 11.79 -3.78
C PHE A 168 -13.60 10.68 -3.95
N VAL A 169 -13.88 9.62 -4.70
CA VAL A 169 -12.94 8.53 -4.93
C VAL A 169 -11.99 8.88 -6.07
N MET A 170 -10.69 8.90 -5.76
CA MET A 170 -9.62 9.17 -6.73
C MET A 170 -9.21 7.92 -7.48
N SER A 171 -8.87 6.86 -6.74
CA SER A 171 -8.38 5.61 -7.31
C SER A 171 -8.63 4.42 -6.38
N SER A 172 -8.70 3.25 -7.00
CA SER A 172 -8.75 1.96 -6.34
C SER A 172 -7.50 1.17 -6.64
N ARG A 173 -6.88 0.59 -5.62
CA ARG A 173 -5.61 -0.11 -5.72
C ARG A 173 -5.67 -1.43 -4.97
N VAL A 174 -5.26 -2.50 -5.64
CA VAL A 174 -5.03 -3.80 -5.03
C VAL A 174 -3.54 -4.13 -5.12
N ARG A 175 -3.00 -4.72 -4.07
CA ARG A 175 -1.64 -5.26 -4.03
C ARG A 175 -1.65 -6.70 -3.53
N LEU A 176 -0.73 -7.52 -4.03
CA LEU A 176 -0.49 -8.88 -3.57
C LEU A 176 1.00 -9.05 -3.23
N ALA A 177 1.29 -9.57 -2.04
CA ALA A 177 2.64 -9.93 -1.62
C ALA A 177 2.89 -11.42 -1.85
N ARG A 178 4.00 -11.76 -2.51
CA ARG A 178 4.42 -13.13 -2.79
C ARG A 178 5.92 -13.30 -2.57
N ASN A 179 6.31 -14.50 -2.15
CA ASN A 179 7.71 -14.86 -1.93
C ASN A 179 8.03 -16.21 -2.55
N VAL A 180 9.29 -16.41 -2.92
CA VAL A 180 9.78 -17.68 -3.45
C VAL A 180 10.10 -18.63 -2.29
N LYS A 181 9.72 -19.89 -2.42
CA LYS A 181 10.04 -20.95 -1.46
C LYS A 181 11.55 -21.25 -1.47
N GLY A 182 12.14 -21.37 -0.27
CA GLY A 182 13.56 -21.68 -0.10
C GLY A 182 14.50 -20.47 -0.23
N LEU A 183 13.99 -19.29 -0.61
CA LEU A 183 14.78 -18.06 -0.62
C LEU A 183 14.52 -17.24 0.65
N PRO A 184 15.58 -16.73 1.32
CA PRO A 184 15.41 -15.71 2.34
C PRO A 184 14.71 -14.48 1.79
N PHE A 185 13.85 -13.84 2.58
CA PHE A 185 13.18 -12.61 2.15
C PHE A 185 14.21 -11.51 1.81
N PRO A 186 13.88 -10.51 0.98
CA PRO A 186 14.85 -9.56 0.42
C PRO A 186 15.84 -8.95 1.42
N ARG A 187 15.40 -8.64 2.65
CA ARG A 187 16.26 -8.10 3.72
C ARG A 187 17.42 -9.02 4.13
N LYS A 188 17.29 -10.33 3.94
CA LYS A 188 18.27 -11.37 4.31
C LYS A 188 18.82 -12.10 3.07
N MET A 189 18.43 -11.68 1.87
CA MET A 189 18.78 -12.35 0.62
C MET A 189 20.19 -11.93 0.15
N ASP A 190 20.89 -12.86 -0.52
CA ASP A 190 22.14 -12.58 -1.22
C ASP A 190 21.90 -12.36 -2.73
N ALA A 191 22.91 -11.85 -3.44
CA ALA A 191 22.75 -11.38 -4.82
C ALA A 191 22.54 -12.50 -5.87
N HIS A 192 22.69 -13.78 -5.52
CA HIS A 192 22.73 -14.88 -6.50
C HIS A 192 21.39 -15.20 -7.18
N ASN A 193 20.24 -14.85 -6.57
CA ASN A 193 18.92 -15.29 -7.05
C ASN A 193 18.12 -14.23 -7.83
N PHE A 194 18.66 -13.02 -7.96
CA PHE A 194 17.92 -11.85 -8.46
C PHE A 194 17.46 -11.96 -9.93
N GLU A 195 18.28 -12.57 -10.80
CA GLU A 195 17.96 -12.66 -12.23
C GLU A 195 16.84 -13.65 -12.55
N ASP A 196 16.78 -14.76 -11.80
CA ASP A 196 15.75 -15.78 -11.95
C ASP A 196 14.38 -15.24 -11.53
N GLU A 197 14.34 -14.43 -10.47
CA GLU A 197 13.13 -13.76 -9.98
C GLU A 197 12.57 -12.78 -11.02
N ILE A 198 13.44 -11.93 -11.58
CA ILE A 198 13.04 -10.99 -12.65
C ILE A 198 12.51 -11.76 -13.86
N SER A 199 13.21 -12.82 -14.27
CA SER A 199 12.84 -13.60 -15.45
C SER A 199 11.50 -14.31 -15.27
N GLY A 200 11.27 -14.92 -14.10
CA GLY A 200 10.00 -15.55 -13.75
C GLY A 200 8.84 -14.56 -13.68
N ALA A 201 9.04 -13.41 -13.03
CA ALA A 201 8.04 -12.34 -12.96
C ALA A 201 7.73 -11.73 -14.33
N TYR A 202 8.74 -11.60 -15.20
CA TYR A 202 8.54 -11.15 -16.58
C TYR A 202 7.76 -12.20 -17.40
N LEU A 203 8.07 -13.48 -17.26
CA LEU A 203 7.32 -14.54 -17.95
C LEU A 203 5.83 -14.53 -17.55
N ALA A 204 5.53 -14.29 -16.27
CA ALA A 204 4.15 -14.21 -15.77
C ALA A 204 3.32 -13.08 -16.42
N SER A 205 3.98 -12.02 -16.90
CA SER A 205 3.33 -10.88 -17.57
C SER A 205 2.89 -11.15 -19.01
N LYS A 206 3.42 -12.20 -19.65
CA LYS A 206 3.19 -12.47 -21.06
C LYS A 206 1.71 -12.75 -21.32
N GLY A 207 1.14 -12.01 -22.26
CA GLY A 207 -0.29 -12.08 -22.60
C GLY A 207 -1.21 -11.35 -21.62
N ILE A 208 -0.68 -10.70 -20.59
CA ILE A 208 -1.45 -9.88 -19.65
C ILE A 208 -1.29 -8.39 -19.96
N PHE A 209 -0.06 -7.90 -20.15
CA PHE A 209 0.24 -6.49 -20.44
C PHE A 209 1.59 -6.30 -21.16
N ASP A 210 1.87 -5.09 -21.66
CA ASP A 210 3.15 -4.74 -22.31
C ASP A 210 4.24 -4.54 -21.25
N ALA A 211 4.81 -5.63 -20.73
CA ALA A 211 5.74 -5.56 -19.62
C ALA A 211 7.10 -4.94 -19.99
N ARG A 212 7.50 -3.93 -19.22
CA ARG A 212 8.79 -3.26 -19.30
C ARG A 212 9.52 -3.40 -17.98
N VAL A 213 10.72 -3.99 -18.02
CA VAL A 213 11.50 -4.31 -16.82
C VAL A 213 12.61 -3.28 -16.64
N ARG A 214 12.78 -2.77 -15.42
CA ARG A 214 13.93 -1.93 -15.04
C ARG A 214 14.45 -2.28 -13.66
N LYS A 215 15.77 -2.45 -13.58
CA LYS A 215 16.49 -2.48 -12.30
C LYS A 215 16.53 -1.07 -11.71
N ILE A 216 16.46 -0.97 -10.39
CA ILE A 216 16.51 0.33 -9.68
C ILE A 216 17.85 1.02 -9.93
N SER A 217 18.96 0.27 -9.93
CA SER A 217 20.31 0.75 -10.29
C SER A 217 20.42 1.38 -11.69
N ALA A 218 19.50 1.06 -12.60
CA ALA A 218 19.50 1.58 -13.97
C ALA A 218 18.57 2.79 -14.15
N LEU A 219 17.92 3.29 -13.10
CA LEU A 219 17.03 4.45 -13.16
C LEU A 219 17.73 5.72 -12.71
N GLU A 220 17.49 6.81 -13.43
CA GLU A 220 17.90 8.13 -12.97
C GLU A 220 17.08 8.56 -11.74
N LYS A 221 17.67 9.40 -10.88
CA LYS A 221 17.01 9.88 -9.65
C LYS A 221 15.65 10.55 -9.93
N SER A 222 15.54 11.37 -10.98
CA SER A 222 14.27 12.02 -11.36
C SER A 222 13.23 11.02 -11.85
N GLN A 223 13.63 9.99 -12.60
CA GLN A 223 12.73 8.92 -13.04
C GLN A 223 12.21 8.13 -11.84
N LEU A 224 13.09 7.77 -10.90
CA LEU A 224 12.71 7.04 -9.69
C LEU A 224 11.75 7.85 -8.83
N LYS A 225 12.02 9.15 -8.61
CA LYS A 225 11.09 10.06 -7.92
C LYS A 225 9.73 10.14 -8.61
N ALA A 226 9.69 10.26 -9.93
CA ALA A 226 8.43 10.30 -10.67
C ALA A 226 7.63 8.99 -10.56
N LEU A 227 8.30 7.83 -10.47
CA LEU A 227 7.64 6.55 -10.20
C LEU A 227 7.08 6.48 -8.77
N ILE A 228 7.76 7.06 -7.79
CA ILE A 228 7.28 7.16 -6.41
C ILE A 228 6.06 8.07 -6.32
N GLU A 229 6.11 9.25 -6.94
CA GLU A 229 5.00 10.21 -6.99
C GLU A 229 3.76 9.64 -7.68
N ARG A 230 3.95 8.76 -8.67
CA ARG A 230 2.86 8.01 -9.34
C ARG A 230 2.43 6.74 -8.58
N HIS A 231 2.99 6.49 -7.41
CA HIS A 231 2.76 5.29 -6.60
C HIS A 231 3.05 3.95 -7.31
N ILE A 232 3.91 3.96 -8.34
CA ILE A 232 4.32 2.75 -9.09
C ILE A 232 5.41 1.99 -8.32
N VAL A 233 6.31 2.74 -7.69
CA VAL A 233 7.45 2.24 -6.89
C VAL A 233 7.31 2.76 -5.47
N SER A 234 7.58 1.90 -4.47
CA SER A 234 7.62 2.31 -3.07
C SER A 234 8.99 2.86 -2.68
N LEU A 235 9.05 3.69 -1.63
CA LEU A 235 10.31 4.20 -1.10
C LEU A 235 11.26 3.06 -0.63
N PRO A 236 10.78 1.99 0.05
CA PRO A 236 11.62 0.84 0.35
C PRO A 236 12.28 0.20 -0.88
N LEU A 237 11.55 0.00 -1.98
CA LEU A 237 12.14 -0.53 -3.22
C LEU A 237 13.15 0.44 -3.83
N ALA A 238 12.82 1.74 -3.85
CA ALA A 238 13.71 2.78 -4.38
C ALA A 238 15.06 2.82 -3.66
N ASN A 239 15.10 2.43 -2.39
CA ASN A 239 16.33 2.33 -1.60
C ASN A 239 17.07 0.99 -1.79
N ASN A 240 16.45 -0.03 -2.37
CA ASN A 240 17.11 -1.30 -2.71
C ASN A 240 17.76 -1.23 -4.10
N VAL A 241 18.86 -0.49 -4.20
CA VAL A 241 19.51 -0.20 -5.50
C VAL A 241 20.14 -1.45 -6.12
N GLU A 242 20.71 -2.34 -5.31
CA GLU A 242 21.47 -3.50 -5.79
C GLU A 242 20.57 -4.64 -6.28
N LEU A 243 19.52 -4.96 -5.50
CA LEU A 243 18.65 -6.11 -5.74
C LEU A 243 17.21 -5.73 -6.05
N GLY A 244 16.90 -4.45 -6.26
CA GLY A 244 15.56 -3.99 -6.61
C GLY A 244 15.31 -3.92 -8.10
N ALA A 245 14.13 -4.34 -8.54
CA ALA A 245 13.63 -4.11 -9.89
C ALA A 245 12.13 -3.79 -9.89
N VAL A 246 11.66 -3.23 -11.00
CA VAL A 246 10.24 -2.99 -11.24
C VAL A 246 9.86 -3.43 -12.64
N ILE A 247 8.73 -4.09 -12.76
CA ILE A 247 8.04 -4.34 -14.02
C ILE A 247 6.86 -3.38 -14.09
N VAL A 248 6.74 -2.63 -15.18
CA VAL A 248 5.64 -1.70 -15.40
C VAL A 248 4.94 -2.03 -16.70
N ASP A 249 3.65 -1.73 -16.78
CA ASP A 249 2.94 -1.80 -18.05
C ASP A 249 3.26 -0.59 -18.94
N GLY A 250 3.80 -0.87 -20.12
CA GLY A 250 4.10 0.10 -21.17
C GLY A 250 2.87 0.83 -21.71
N GLY A 251 1.69 0.23 -21.60
CA GLY A 251 0.40 0.86 -21.89
C GLY A 251 -0.05 1.87 -20.83
N ASN A 252 0.66 1.98 -19.70
CA ASN A 252 0.33 2.83 -18.56
C ASN A 252 -1.07 2.57 -17.98
N THR A 253 -1.50 1.31 -17.96
CA THR A 253 -2.81 0.92 -17.42
C THR A 253 -2.83 0.79 -15.88
N GLY A 254 -1.82 1.31 -15.17
CA GLY A 254 -1.73 1.26 -13.71
C GLY A 254 -1.23 -0.07 -13.12
N PHE A 255 -0.74 -0.99 -13.94
CA PHE A 255 -0.17 -2.26 -13.51
C PHE A 255 1.34 -2.15 -13.25
N SER A 256 1.81 -2.66 -12.11
CA SER A 256 3.24 -2.78 -11.81
C SER A 256 3.55 -3.96 -10.88
N VAL A 257 4.79 -4.45 -10.94
CA VAL A 257 5.30 -5.49 -10.05
C VAL A 257 6.65 -5.01 -9.51
N MET A 258 6.72 -4.79 -8.21
CA MET A 258 7.96 -4.46 -7.51
C MET A 258 8.65 -5.77 -7.11
N ILE A 259 9.94 -5.87 -7.41
CA ILE A 259 10.75 -7.06 -7.15
C ILE A 259 11.78 -6.73 -6.07
N ASN A 260 11.81 -7.56 -5.03
CA ASN A 260 12.68 -7.40 -3.86
C ASN A 260 12.48 -6.08 -3.13
N GLU A 261 11.22 -5.81 -2.79
CA GLU A 261 10.87 -4.76 -1.84
C GLU A 261 11.01 -5.31 -0.40
N GLU A 262 9.92 -5.38 0.37
CA GLU A 262 9.87 -6.14 1.63
C GLU A 262 9.66 -7.64 1.38
N ASP A 263 8.93 -7.96 0.31
CA ASP A 263 8.68 -9.30 -0.22
C ASP A 263 9.33 -9.42 -1.61
N HIS A 264 9.61 -10.64 -2.08
CA HIS A 264 10.23 -10.86 -3.39
C HIS A 264 9.38 -10.27 -4.53
N PHE A 265 8.05 -10.37 -4.44
CA PHE A 265 7.14 -9.75 -5.39
C PHE A 265 6.04 -9.00 -4.65
N ARG A 266 5.88 -7.73 -5.01
CA ARG A 266 4.68 -6.95 -4.73
C ARG A 266 4.02 -6.55 -6.03
N GLU A 267 3.00 -7.32 -6.37
CA GLU A 267 2.15 -7.06 -7.51
C GLU A 267 1.17 -5.94 -7.17
N GLN A 268 0.88 -5.07 -8.12
CA GLN A 268 0.02 -3.92 -7.93
C GLN A 268 -0.78 -3.60 -9.20
N CYS A 269 -2.05 -3.26 -9.01
CA CYS A 269 -2.86 -2.64 -10.03
C CYS A 269 -3.64 -1.48 -9.42
N VAL A 270 -3.49 -0.31 -10.04
CA VAL A 270 -4.22 0.92 -9.73
C VAL A 270 -5.18 1.20 -10.88
N VAL A 271 -6.42 1.51 -10.55
CA VAL A 271 -7.44 1.96 -11.50
C VAL A 271 -8.04 3.27 -11.01
N ASP A 272 -8.42 4.12 -11.96
CA ASP A 272 -9.11 5.38 -11.67
C ASP A 272 -10.50 5.11 -11.06
N GLY A 273 -10.91 5.93 -10.09
CA GLY A 273 -12.23 5.84 -9.46
C GLY A 273 -12.44 4.61 -8.56
N PHE A 274 -13.72 4.28 -8.33
CA PHE A 274 -14.15 3.28 -7.35
C PHE A 274 -14.39 1.90 -7.98
N ASN A 275 -13.30 1.12 -8.17
CA ASN A 275 -13.39 -0.18 -8.83
C ASN A 275 -12.30 -1.17 -8.37
N LEU A 276 -12.36 -1.60 -7.10
CA LEU A 276 -11.43 -2.60 -6.56
C LEU A 276 -11.56 -3.97 -7.25
N LYS A 277 -12.76 -4.31 -7.73
CA LYS A 277 -13.02 -5.57 -8.45
C LYS A 277 -12.22 -5.65 -9.74
N GLU A 278 -12.18 -4.58 -10.53
CA GLU A 278 -11.39 -4.54 -11.76
C GLU A 278 -9.89 -4.59 -11.47
N ALA A 279 -9.41 -3.82 -10.48
CA ALA A 279 -8.01 -3.86 -10.06
C ALA A 279 -7.58 -5.28 -9.65
N TYR A 280 -8.43 -5.99 -8.88
CA TYR A 280 -8.16 -7.37 -8.50
C TYR A 280 -8.24 -8.34 -9.67
N ARG A 281 -9.26 -8.24 -10.54
CA ARG A 281 -9.42 -9.12 -11.71
C ARG A 281 -8.17 -9.11 -12.61
N ARG A 282 -7.57 -7.93 -12.80
CA ARG A 282 -6.36 -7.76 -13.59
C ARG A 282 -5.13 -8.37 -12.92
N LEU A 283 -5.00 -8.23 -11.60
CA LEU A 283 -3.94 -8.86 -10.82
C LEU A 283 -4.07 -10.37 -10.73
N ASP A 284 -5.27 -10.90 -10.55
CA ASP A 284 -5.51 -12.32 -10.32
C ASP A 284 -5.00 -13.19 -11.47
N ALA A 285 -5.12 -12.70 -12.71
CA ALA A 285 -4.57 -13.35 -13.90
C ALA A 285 -3.03 -13.42 -13.87
N TYR A 286 -2.37 -12.31 -13.49
CA TYR A 286 -0.92 -12.26 -13.36
C TYR A 286 -0.42 -13.13 -12.20
N ASP A 287 -1.02 -13.01 -11.00
CA ASP A 287 -0.70 -13.82 -9.81
C ASP A 287 -0.82 -15.32 -10.12
N THR A 288 -1.84 -15.71 -10.89
CA THR A 288 -2.00 -17.10 -11.36
C THR A 288 -0.86 -17.55 -12.26
N ASN A 289 -0.38 -16.68 -13.15
CA ASN A 289 0.78 -16.99 -13.99
C ASN A 289 2.06 -17.00 -13.17
N LEU A 290 2.21 -16.12 -12.17
CA LEU A 290 3.37 -16.06 -11.30
C LEU A 290 3.55 -17.37 -10.53
N MET A 291 2.47 -17.92 -9.97
CA MET A 291 2.47 -19.25 -9.31
C MET A 291 2.94 -20.39 -10.23
N LYS A 292 2.63 -20.30 -11.53
CA LYS A 292 3.09 -21.29 -12.53
C LYS A 292 4.54 -21.08 -12.95
N CYS A 293 5.06 -19.85 -12.85
CA CYS A 293 6.40 -19.47 -13.29
C CYS A 293 7.45 -19.53 -12.17
N LEU A 294 7.05 -19.49 -10.90
CA LEU A 294 7.96 -19.53 -9.76
C LEU A 294 7.37 -20.38 -8.60
N PRO A 295 8.21 -21.11 -7.85
CA PRO A 295 7.76 -21.89 -6.71
C PRO A 295 7.48 -20.96 -5.51
N LEU A 296 6.25 -20.49 -5.36
CA LEU A 296 5.90 -19.56 -4.28
C LEU A 296 5.82 -20.25 -2.90
N ALA A 297 6.17 -19.49 -1.86
CA ALA A 297 6.12 -19.90 -0.47
C ALA A 297 4.66 -19.87 0.05
N TYR A 298 4.15 -21.05 0.38
CA TYR A 298 2.76 -21.24 0.80
C TYR A 298 2.67 -22.32 1.90
N ASP A 299 1.81 -22.08 2.88
CA ASP A 299 1.46 -22.99 3.98
C ASP A 299 -0.04 -23.30 3.92
N GLU A 300 -0.43 -24.57 4.04
CA GLU A 300 -1.85 -24.97 3.92
C GLU A 300 -2.76 -24.32 4.99
N GLN A 301 -2.21 -24.03 6.16
CA GLN A 301 -2.95 -23.39 7.24
C GLN A 301 -2.87 -21.86 7.15
N LEU A 302 -1.72 -21.29 6.79
CA LEU A 302 -1.47 -19.84 6.84
C LEU A 302 -1.52 -19.12 5.48
N GLY A 303 -1.64 -19.83 4.35
CA GLY A 303 -1.67 -19.24 3.02
C GLY A 303 -0.29 -18.81 2.51
N PHE A 304 -0.22 -17.73 1.73
CA PHE A 304 1.04 -17.18 1.22
C PHE A 304 1.88 -16.60 2.36
N LEU A 305 3.16 -16.97 2.38
CA LEU A 305 4.09 -16.57 3.42
C LEU A 305 4.80 -15.26 3.05
N THR A 306 4.79 -14.31 3.97
CA THR A 306 5.31 -12.95 3.77
C THR A 306 6.37 -12.59 4.81
N ALA A 307 7.19 -11.58 4.53
CA ALA A 307 8.16 -11.10 5.52
C ALA A 307 7.45 -10.47 6.73
N CYS A 308 6.42 -9.66 6.49
CA CYS A 308 5.60 -9.08 7.53
C CYS A 308 4.37 -9.97 7.85
N PRO A 309 4.12 -10.36 9.11
CA PRO A 309 2.96 -11.18 9.51
C PRO A 309 1.61 -10.48 9.26
N THR A 310 1.59 -9.17 9.04
CA THR A 310 0.35 -8.45 8.69
C THR A 310 -0.13 -8.74 7.26
N ASN A 311 0.73 -9.32 6.41
CA ASN A 311 0.39 -9.69 5.03
C ASN A 311 0.19 -11.21 4.83
N VAL A 312 0.37 -12.05 5.85
CA VAL A 312 0.25 -13.51 5.70
C VAL A 312 -1.20 -13.92 5.34
N GLY A 313 -1.38 -14.98 4.55
CA GLY A 313 -2.71 -15.41 4.11
C GLY A 313 -2.91 -15.13 2.63
N THR A 314 -3.84 -14.24 2.30
CA THR A 314 -4.07 -13.79 0.92
C THR A 314 -2.91 -12.96 0.36
N GLY A 315 -2.10 -12.31 1.22
CA GLY A 315 -1.14 -11.31 0.77
C GLY A 315 -1.79 -10.02 0.26
N MET A 316 -3.12 -9.87 0.38
CA MET A 316 -3.87 -8.79 -0.26
C MET A 316 -3.89 -7.51 0.57
N ARG A 317 -3.55 -6.40 -0.07
CA ARG A 317 -3.90 -5.05 0.41
C ARG A 317 -4.78 -4.36 -0.62
N ALA A 318 -6.09 -4.35 -0.36
CA ALA A 318 -7.06 -3.54 -1.09
C ALA A 318 -7.12 -2.14 -0.45
N SER A 319 -7.07 -1.11 -1.27
CA SER A 319 -7.05 0.28 -0.81
C SER A 319 -7.76 1.22 -1.77
N VAL A 320 -8.47 2.20 -1.24
CA VAL A 320 -9.11 3.27 -2.02
C VAL A 320 -8.60 4.61 -1.52
N MET A 321 -8.23 5.47 -2.47
CA MET A 321 -7.82 6.84 -2.20
C MET A 321 -9.02 7.78 -2.35
N LEU A 322 -9.24 8.61 -1.34
CA LEU A 322 -10.37 9.51 -1.18
C LEU A 322 -9.91 10.95 -1.05
N PHE A 323 -10.74 11.86 -1.53
CA PHE A 323 -10.67 13.29 -1.31
C PHE A 323 -11.79 13.69 -0.34
N LEU A 324 -11.45 14.14 0.87
CA LEU A 324 -12.39 14.40 1.98
C LEU A 324 -12.32 15.86 2.50
N PRO A 325 -12.47 16.87 1.64
CA PRO A 325 -12.26 18.28 2.00
C PRO A 325 -13.25 18.81 3.05
N ALA A 326 -14.50 18.37 3.05
CA ALA A 326 -15.52 18.86 3.98
C ALA A 326 -15.26 18.34 5.40
N LEU A 327 -14.93 17.05 5.53
CA LEU A 327 -14.52 16.50 6.82
C LEU A 327 -13.23 17.17 7.33
N SER A 328 -12.26 17.46 6.44
CA SER A 328 -11.02 18.17 6.80
C SER A 328 -11.32 19.55 7.37
N ARG A 329 -12.11 20.35 6.64
CA ARG A 329 -12.51 21.71 7.04
C ARG A 329 -13.33 21.73 8.32
N ALA A 330 -14.13 20.70 8.56
CA ALA A 330 -14.88 20.55 9.81
C ALA A 330 -14.01 20.11 11.00
N GLY A 331 -12.73 19.78 10.80
CA GLY A 331 -11.86 19.20 11.82
C GLY A 331 -12.31 17.81 12.30
N ALA A 332 -13.16 17.14 11.52
CA ALA A 332 -13.87 15.93 11.93
C ALA A 332 -13.29 14.65 11.30
N VAL A 333 -12.26 14.76 10.46
CA VAL A 333 -11.67 13.60 9.77
C VAL A 333 -11.21 12.56 10.78
N ASN A 334 -10.33 12.92 11.72
CA ASN A 334 -9.74 11.95 12.65
C ASN A 334 -10.79 11.18 13.46
N GLU A 335 -11.86 11.85 13.90
CA GLU A 335 -12.97 11.20 14.59
C GLU A 335 -13.70 10.21 13.67
N ALA A 336 -14.02 10.61 12.44
CA ALA A 336 -14.60 9.72 11.45
C ALA A 336 -13.68 8.53 11.15
N LEU A 337 -12.37 8.76 11.02
CA LEU A 337 -11.39 7.70 10.77
C LEU A 337 -11.35 6.68 11.92
N ASP A 338 -11.36 7.14 13.17
CA ASP A 338 -11.30 6.28 14.36
C ASP A 338 -12.56 5.42 14.52
N VAL A 339 -13.74 5.97 14.23
CA VAL A 339 -15.00 5.21 14.22
C VAL A 339 -14.93 4.09 13.17
N PHE A 340 -14.42 4.38 11.98
CA PHE A 340 -14.32 3.41 10.90
C PHE A 340 -13.27 2.34 11.18
N LYS A 341 -12.13 2.73 11.76
CA LYS A 341 -11.09 1.79 12.21
C LYS A 341 -11.66 0.79 13.20
N LYS A 342 -12.44 1.24 14.18
CA LYS A 342 -13.08 0.35 15.18
C LYS A 342 -14.19 -0.51 14.58
N ARG A 343 -15.01 0.05 13.69
CA ARG A 343 -16.19 -0.65 13.13
C ARG A 343 -15.82 -1.69 12.07
N TYR A 344 -14.86 -1.36 11.20
CA TYR A 344 -14.51 -2.19 10.04
C TYR A 344 -13.15 -2.88 10.16
N GLY A 345 -12.35 -2.56 11.18
CA GLY A 345 -11.00 -3.12 11.33
C GLY A 345 -10.05 -2.68 10.20
N LEU A 346 -10.22 -1.46 9.67
CA LEU A 346 -9.46 -0.93 8.54
C LEU A 346 -8.35 0.02 8.99
N THR A 347 -7.30 0.15 8.16
CA THR A 347 -6.27 1.18 8.34
C THR A 347 -6.60 2.37 7.47
N ILE A 348 -6.51 3.57 8.05
CA ILE A 348 -6.63 4.82 7.30
C ILE A 348 -5.36 5.64 7.50
N ARG A 349 -4.77 6.12 6.40
CA ARG A 349 -3.51 6.88 6.39
C ARG A 349 -3.60 8.06 5.42
N GLY A 350 -2.89 9.14 5.70
CA GLY A 350 -2.65 10.20 4.70
C GLY A 350 -1.75 9.68 3.57
N VAL A 351 -1.71 10.40 2.44
CA VAL A 351 -0.94 10.00 1.24
C VAL A 351 0.57 9.78 1.52
N PHE A 352 1.14 10.47 2.52
CA PHE A 352 2.56 10.36 2.87
C PHE A 352 2.88 9.53 4.13
N GLY A 353 1.89 8.92 4.80
CA GLY A 353 2.13 7.99 5.90
C GLY A 353 1.25 8.18 7.14
N GLU A 354 1.63 7.52 8.23
CA GLU A 354 0.98 7.63 9.54
C GLU A 354 1.39 8.95 10.21
N GLY A 355 0.42 9.83 10.47
CA GLY A 355 0.62 11.04 11.27
C GLY A 355 1.09 12.31 10.54
N SER A 356 1.13 12.33 9.20
CA SER A 356 1.41 13.55 8.44
C SER A 356 0.13 14.28 8.03
N ASP A 357 0.11 15.61 8.15
CA ASP A 357 -0.94 16.47 7.57
C ASP A 357 -1.22 16.06 6.12
N SER A 358 -2.47 15.69 5.84
CA SER A 358 -2.91 15.20 4.54
C SER A 358 -2.85 16.32 3.50
N VAL A 359 -1.79 16.35 2.70
CA VAL A 359 -1.67 17.29 1.58
C VAL A 359 -2.88 17.13 0.64
N GLY A 360 -3.62 18.22 0.44
CA GLY A 360 -4.77 18.27 -0.48
C GLY A 360 -5.98 17.44 -0.04
N ASP A 361 -6.21 17.26 1.27
CA ASP A 361 -7.39 16.57 1.82
C ASP A 361 -7.56 15.12 1.35
N THR A 362 -6.43 14.45 1.10
CA THR A 362 -6.40 13.10 0.55
C THR A 362 -6.09 12.03 1.59
N TYR A 363 -6.88 10.96 1.58
CA TYR A 363 -6.81 9.86 2.55
C TYR A 363 -6.91 8.50 1.87
N GLN A 364 -6.30 7.47 2.45
CA GLN A 364 -6.37 6.11 1.95
C GLN A 364 -6.99 5.17 2.96
N ILE A 365 -8.09 4.51 2.59
CA ILE A 365 -8.72 3.44 3.36
C ILE A 365 -8.21 2.09 2.85
N SER A 366 -7.82 1.17 3.73
CA SER A 366 -7.35 -0.17 3.36
C SER A 366 -7.63 -1.23 4.42
N ASN A 367 -7.67 -2.51 4.02
CA ASN A 367 -7.85 -3.63 4.95
C ASN A 367 -6.64 -3.83 5.89
N CYS A 368 -6.89 -4.21 7.15
CA CYS A 368 -5.83 -4.69 8.05
C CYS A 368 -5.68 -6.22 7.99
N THR A 369 -6.80 -6.93 7.91
CA THR A 369 -6.85 -8.40 7.94
C THR A 369 -6.65 -8.98 6.55
N THR A 370 -5.77 -9.97 6.45
CA THR A 370 -5.39 -10.67 5.22
C THR A 370 -5.50 -12.19 5.34
N LEU A 371 -5.65 -12.72 6.57
CA LEU A 371 -5.85 -14.12 6.90
C LEU A 371 -7.26 -14.36 7.50
N GLY A 372 -7.87 -15.50 7.21
CA GLY A 372 -9.24 -15.82 7.67
C GLY A 372 -10.35 -15.27 6.79
N LEU A 373 -10.03 -14.44 5.81
CA LEU A 373 -10.95 -13.89 4.81
C LEU A 373 -10.44 -14.21 3.41
N ASP A 374 -11.36 -14.38 2.46
CA ASP A 374 -11.02 -14.46 1.05
C ASP A 374 -10.91 -13.05 0.43
N GLU A 375 -10.25 -12.98 -0.72
CA GLU A 375 -9.96 -11.74 -1.44
C GLU A 375 -11.25 -10.96 -1.79
N LYS A 376 -12.32 -11.67 -2.16
CA LYS A 376 -13.61 -11.07 -2.50
C LYS A 376 -14.27 -10.43 -1.28
N THR A 377 -14.16 -11.05 -0.12
CA THR A 377 -14.68 -10.51 1.15
C THR A 377 -13.88 -9.29 1.60
N ILE A 378 -12.55 -9.32 1.47
CA ILE A 378 -11.68 -8.17 1.74
C ILE A 378 -12.11 -6.97 0.87
N ILE A 379 -12.26 -7.18 -0.44
CA ILE A 379 -12.70 -6.12 -1.38
C ILE A 379 -14.04 -5.54 -0.96
N ARG A 380 -15.04 -6.40 -0.70
CA ARG A 380 -16.38 -5.97 -0.29
C ARG A 380 -16.37 -5.15 1.01
N GLN A 381 -15.61 -5.57 2.02
CA GLN A 381 -15.52 -4.82 3.29
C GLN A 381 -14.90 -3.43 3.09
N VAL A 382 -13.88 -3.32 2.24
CA VAL A 382 -13.28 -2.02 1.91
C VAL A 382 -14.25 -1.16 1.11
N GLU A 383 -14.94 -1.72 0.10
CA GLU A 383 -15.96 -1.01 -0.68
C GLU A 383 -17.09 -0.48 0.22
N GLU A 384 -17.64 -1.30 1.10
CA GLU A 384 -18.69 -0.90 2.05
C GLU A 384 -18.23 0.26 2.97
N ALA A 385 -17.00 0.20 3.47
CA ALA A 385 -16.46 1.27 4.29
C ALA A 385 -16.25 2.57 3.49
N VAL A 386 -15.80 2.48 2.24
CA VAL A 386 -15.62 3.65 1.37
C VAL A 386 -16.95 4.35 1.10
N VAL A 387 -17.99 3.61 0.72
CA VAL A 387 -19.33 4.19 0.46
C VAL A 387 -19.85 4.95 1.67
N ASN A 388 -19.70 4.37 2.86
CA ASN A 388 -20.10 5.02 4.11
C ASN A 388 -19.25 6.27 4.42
N MET A 389 -17.95 6.28 4.11
CA MET A 389 -17.11 7.46 4.28
C MET A 389 -17.53 8.58 3.30
N CYS A 390 -17.77 8.25 2.04
CA CYS A 390 -18.26 9.19 1.04
C CYS A 390 -19.63 9.79 1.43
N ARG A 391 -20.50 9.00 2.06
CA ARG A 391 -21.77 9.50 2.63
C ARG A 391 -21.52 10.53 3.74
N LEU A 392 -20.59 10.27 4.65
CA LEU A 392 -20.25 11.23 5.72
C LEU A 392 -19.65 12.52 5.16
N GLU A 393 -18.78 12.42 4.16
CA GLU A 393 -18.22 13.57 3.44
C GLU A 393 -19.32 14.40 2.79
N ARG A 394 -20.29 13.76 2.13
CA ARG A 394 -21.46 14.42 1.54
C ARG A 394 -22.26 15.19 2.60
N ILE A 395 -22.57 14.57 3.74
CA ILE A 395 -23.29 15.20 4.86
C ILE A 395 -22.50 16.39 5.42
N ALA A 396 -21.18 16.26 5.56
CA ALA A 396 -20.32 17.35 6.01
C ALA A 396 -20.37 18.52 5.02
N LEU A 397 -20.31 18.22 3.72
CA LEU A 397 -20.37 19.23 2.67
C LEU A 397 -21.73 19.97 2.66
N GLU A 398 -22.85 19.28 2.83
CA GLU A 398 -24.18 19.92 2.98
C GLU A 398 -24.20 20.92 4.13
N LYS A 399 -23.70 20.51 5.30
CA LYS A 399 -23.64 21.37 6.49
C LYS A 399 -22.77 22.59 6.26
N LEU A 400 -21.62 22.43 5.60
CA LEU A 400 -20.74 23.55 5.26
C LEU A 400 -21.40 24.51 4.27
N LEU A 401 -22.04 24.00 3.21
CA LEU A 401 -22.74 24.84 2.24
C LEU A 401 -23.88 25.65 2.88
N LEU A 402 -24.61 25.07 3.83
CA LEU A 402 -25.68 25.77 4.56
C LEU A 402 -25.16 26.88 5.48
N ARG A 403 -23.99 26.70 6.10
CA ARG A 403 -23.43 27.65 7.07
C ARG A 403 -22.57 28.73 6.42
N GLU A 404 -21.77 28.36 5.43
CA GLU A 404 -20.64 29.16 4.91
C GLU A 404 -20.60 29.20 3.37
N GLY A 405 -21.70 28.86 2.69
CA GLY A 405 -21.72 28.69 1.22
C GLY A 405 -21.19 29.87 0.41
N GLN A 406 -21.48 31.12 0.81
CA GLN A 406 -20.97 32.32 0.11
C GLN A 406 -19.46 32.51 0.30
N ALA A 407 -18.95 32.30 1.52
CA ALA A 407 -17.52 32.40 1.80
C ALA A 407 -16.74 31.30 1.07
N MET A 408 -17.28 30.08 1.04
CA MET A 408 -16.73 28.98 0.27
C MET A 408 -16.72 29.30 -1.23
N LEU A 409 -17.80 29.83 -1.79
CA LEU A 409 -17.85 30.18 -3.21
C LEU A 409 -16.78 31.22 -3.57
N ASP A 410 -16.59 32.25 -2.75
CA ASP A 410 -15.52 33.25 -2.95
C ASP A 410 -14.14 32.58 -2.93
N GLU A 411 -13.85 31.75 -1.94
CA GLU A 411 -12.58 31.04 -1.80
C GLU A 411 -12.25 30.13 -3.01
N LEU A 412 -13.23 29.33 -3.46
CA LEU A 412 -13.09 28.44 -4.60
C LEU A 412 -12.85 29.24 -5.89
N THR A 413 -13.60 30.33 -6.08
CA THR A 413 -13.50 31.20 -7.25
C THR A 413 -12.16 31.91 -7.30
N ARG A 414 -11.66 32.40 -6.16
CA ARG A 414 -10.32 33.02 -6.06
C ARG A 414 -9.22 32.03 -6.40
N SER A 415 -9.32 30.80 -5.90
CA SER A 415 -8.36 29.73 -6.22
C SER A 415 -8.37 29.38 -7.71
N TYR A 416 -9.54 29.30 -8.33
CA TYR A 416 -9.67 29.11 -9.77
C TYR A 416 -8.95 30.21 -10.56
N TYR A 417 -9.28 31.48 -10.31
CA TYR A 417 -8.67 32.59 -11.07
C TYR A 417 -7.18 32.78 -10.77
N PHE A 418 -6.73 32.46 -9.56
CA PHE A 418 -5.31 32.42 -9.25
C PHE A 418 -4.59 31.40 -10.15
N LEU A 419 -5.10 30.16 -10.23
CA LEU A 419 -4.50 29.10 -11.06
C LEU A 419 -4.52 29.44 -12.56
N THR A 420 -5.53 30.15 -13.06
CA THR A 420 -5.61 30.52 -14.49
C THR A 420 -4.79 31.75 -14.87
N THR A 421 -4.31 32.55 -13.92
CA THR A 421 -3.59 33.80 -14.20
C THR A 421 -2.16 33.85 -13.66
N ALA A 422 -1.82 32.97 -12.71
CA ALA A 422 -0.48 32.89 -12.13
C ALA A 422 0.57 32.66 -13.23
N ASN A 423 1.66 33.43 -13.21
CA ASN A 423 2.81 33.26 -14.12
C ASN A 423 3.94 32.42 -13.51
N ARG A 424 3.93 32.27 -12.19
CA ARG A 424 4.79 31.39 -11.41
C ARG A 424 3.92 30.71 -10.38
N LEU A 425 4.13 29.41 -10.19
CA LEU A 425 3.33 28.61 -9.29
C LEU A 425 4.23 27.57 -8.62
N ASP A 426 4.53 27.78 -7.33
CA ASP A 426 5.28 26.81 -6.55
C ASP A 426 4.39 25.59 -6.23
N TYR A 427 5.00 24.45 -5.92
CA TYR A 427 4.24 23.21 -5.72
C TYR A 427 3.29 23.30 -4.52
N GLN A 428 3.71 23.97 -3.45
CA GLN A 428 2.88 24.16 -2.26
C GLN A 428 1.64 25.00 -2.58
N GLU A 429 1.80 26.16 -3.22
CA GLU A 429 0.69 27.02 -3.66
C GLU A 429 -0.25 26.27 -4.61
N PHE A 430 0.31 25.51 -5.55
CA PHE A 430 -0.47 24.66 -6.44
C PHE A 430 -1.33 23.65 -5.66
N THR A 431 -0.76 22.92 -4.69
CA THR A 431 -1.50 21.92 -3.92
C THR A 431 -2.62 22.52 -3.06
N GLU A 432 -2.43 23.72 -2.53
CA GLU A 432 -3.45 24.45 -1.77
C GLU A 432 -4.63 24.83 -2.67
N HIS A 433 -4.35 25.45 -3.83
CA HIS A 433 -5.41 25.91 -4.73
C HIS A 433 -6.05 24.81 -5.57
N VAL A 434 -5.34 23.73 -5.88
CA VAL A 434 -5.90 22.61 -6.68
C VAL A 434 -6.92 21.79 -5.88
N SER A 435 -6.80 21.73 -4.55
CA SER A 435 -7.85 21.16 -3.67
C SER A 435 -9.15 21.95 -3.82
N ASN A 436 -9.06 23.29 -3.76
CA ASN A 436 -10.19 24.19 -3.99
C ASN A 436 -10.76 24.07 -5.41
N LEU A 437 -9.92 23.94 -6.43
CA LEU A 437 -10.37 23.67 -7.80
C LEU A 437 -11.19 22.37 -7.86
N LYS A 438 -10.71 21.29 -7.23
CA LYS A 438 -11.41 20.00 -7.21
C LYS A 438 -12.75 20.08 -6.50
N LEU A 439 -12.80 20.69 -5.32
CA LEU A 439 -14.05 20.89 -4.59
C LEU A 439 -15.03 21.74 -5.39
N GLY A 440 -14.58 22.82 -6.03
CA GLY A 440 -15.44 23.65 -6.87
C GLY A 440 -15.94 22.93 -8.13
N ALA A 441 -15.16 22.01 -8.70
CA ALA A 441 -15.61 21.12 -9.78
C ALA A 441 -16.67 20.12 -9.29
N ILE A 442 -16.49 19.52 -8.10
CA ILE A 442 -17.48 18.64 -7.47
C ILE A 442 -18.82 19.35 -7.25
N LEU A 443 -18.77 20.62 -6.82
CA LEU A 443 -19.94 21.45 -6.59
C LEU A 443 -20.56 22.01 -7.89
N GLY A 444 -19.85 21.93 -9.02
CA GLY A 444 -20.31 22.49 -10.29
C GLY A 444 -20.40 24.02 -10.29
N VAL A 445 -19.63 24.70 -9.44
CA VAL A 445 -19.70 26.17 -9.28
C VAL A 445 -18.59 26.93 -10.01
N LEU A 446 -17.58 26.22 -10.49
CA LEU A 446 -16.44 26.82 -11.20
C LEU A 446 -16.61 26.70 -12.72
N PRO A 447 -16.11 27.68 -13.50
CA PRO A 447 -16.18 27.65 -14.96
C PRO A 447 -15.08 26.73 -15.54
N THR A 448 -14.96 25.50 -15.02
CA THR A 448 -14.03 24.48 -15.49
C THR A 448 -14.79 23.31 -16.11
N ARG A 449 -14.19 22.68 -17.12
CA ARG A 449 -14.71 21.43 -17.73
C ARG A 449 -14.02 20.19 -17.20
N LEU A 450 -13.08 20.36 -16.28
CA LEU A 450 -12.35 19.23 -15.73
C LEU A 450 -13.23 18.46 -14.74
N THR A 451 -13.31 17.16 -14.92
CA THR A 451 -13.83 16.24 -13.91
C THR A 451 -12.89 16.21 -12.70
N PRO A 452 -13.39 15.83 -11.50
CA PRO A 452 -12.54 15.64 -10.32
C PRO A 452 -11.35 14.70 -10.60
N LEU A 453 -11.55 13.65 -11.40
CA LEU A 453 -10.50 12.72 -11.80
C LEU A 453 -9.48 13.34 -12.77
N ALA A 454 -9.91 14.21 -13.69
CA ALA A 454 -8.98 14.96 -14.53
C ALA A 454 -8.09 15.87 -13.68
N ILE A 455 -8.64 16.51 -12.64
CA ILE A 455 -7.87 17.34 -11.71
C ILE A 455 -6.82 16.50 -10.96
N ASP A 456 -7.12 15.26 -10.59
CA ASP A 456 -6.13 14.35 -9.99
C ASP A 456 -4.95 14.07 -10.93
N LYS A 457 -5.22 13.94 -12.24
CA LYS A 457 -4.17 13.79 -13.27
C LYS A 457 -3.35 15.07 -13.42
N LEU A 458 -3.96 16.24 -13.29
CA LEU A 458 -3.26 17.52 -13.28
C LEU A 458 -2.28 17.60 -12.09
N VAL A 459 -2.67 17.12 -10.91
CA VAL A 459 -1.78 17.07 -9.74
C VAL A 459 -0.52 16.25 -10.04
N LEU A 460 -0.68 15.07 -10.64
CA LEU A 460 0.44 14.20 -11.03
C LEU A 460 1.33 14.82 -12.13
N LEU A 461 0.75 15.55 -13.09
CA LEU A 461 1.52 16.23 -14.14
C LEU A 461 2.32 17.43 -13.59
N CYS A 462 1.82 18.07 -12.54
CA CYS A 462 2.44 19.24 -11.93
C CYS A 462 3.32 18.92 -10.72
N SER A 463 3.51 17.63 -10.39
CA SER A 463 4.37 17.20 -9.29
C SER A 463 5.84 17.57 -9.53
N PRO A 464 6.67 17.68 -8.47
CA PRO A 464 8.05 18.13 -8.61
C PRO A 464 8.87 17.28 -9.59
N ALA A 465 8.85 15.96 -9.49
CA ALA A 465 9.64 15.11 -10.39
C ALA A 465 9.09 15.10 -11.83
N SER A 466 7.77 15.18 -11.97
CA SER A 466 7.11 15.35 -13.27
C SER A 466 7.59 16.61 -14.00
N ILE A 467 7.59 17.75 -13.31
CA ILE A 467 8.09 19.01 -13.83
C ILE A 467 9.60 18.94 -14.10
N GLU A 468 10.39 18.31 -13.24
CA GLU A 468 11.83 18.12 -13.46
C GLU A 468 12.11 17.36 -14.76
N ILE A 469 11.35 16.28 -15.03
CA ILE A 469 11.46 15.48 -16.25
C ILE A 469 11.04 16.30 -17.47
N ALA A 470 9.89 16.99 -17.40
CA ALA A 470 9.39 17.86 -18.48
C ALA A 470 10.40 18.97 -18.81
N ASN A 471 11.08 19.49 -17.79
CA ASN A 471 11.99 20.61 -17.93
C ASN A 471 13.33 20.22 -18.57
N LYS A 472 13.70 18.94 -18.64
CA LYS A 472 14.92 18.48 -19.33
C LYS A 472 14.96 18.89 -20.81
N THR A 473 13.80 19.10 -21.43
CA THR A 473 13.69 19.55 -22.82
C THR A 473 13.36 21.04 -22.97
N ARG A 474 12.88 21.70 -21.91
CA ARG A 474 12.41 23.10 -21.96
C ARG A 474 13.39 24.10 -21.34
N PHE A 475 14.17 23.70 -20.33
CA PHE A 475 15.15 24.54 -19.62
C PHE A 475 14.56 25.84 -19.04
N GLU A 476 13.32 25.79 -18.57
CA GLU A 476 12.58 26.90 -17.98
C GLU A 476 12.69 26.90 -16.44
N ASN A 477 12.19 27.95 -15.78
CA ASN A 477 12.00 27.93 -14.33
C ASN A 477 10.87 26.92 -13.97
N PRO A 478 11.08 25.97 -13.03
CA PRO A 478 10.07 24.95 -12.71
C PRO A 478 8.69 25.51 -12.32
N SER A 479 8.66 26.62 -11.59
CA SER A 479 7.42 27.25 -11.16
C SER A 479 6.71 27.96 -12.31
N ALA A 480 7.46 28.49 -13.28
CA ALA A 480 6.89 29.06 -14.51
C ALA A 480 6.30 27.97 -15.42
N LEU A 481 7.03 26.86 -15.60
CA LEU A 481 6.57 25.71 -16.38
C LEU A 481 5.30 25.09 -15.78
N ARG A 482 5.24 24.95 -14.44
CA ARG A 482 4.04 24.49 -13.75
C ARG A 482 2.85 25.41 -14.02
N ALA A 483 3.05 26.72 -13.86
CA ALA A 483 2.02 27.71 -14.12
C ALA A 483 1.54 27.66 -15.58
N GLU A 484 2.44 27.52 -16.55
CA GLU A 484 2.08 27.36 -17.96
C GLU A 484 1.22 26.12 -18.21
N ILE A 485 1.61 24.96 -17.67
CA ILE A 485 0.84 23.71 -17.83
C ILE A 485 -0.56 23.88 -17.23
N VAL A 486 -0.65 24.43 -16.01
CA VAL A 486 -1.94 24.65 -15.33
C VAL A 486 -2.83 25.59 -16.15
N ARG A 487 -2.30 26.72 -16.63
CA ARG A 487 -3.06 27.62 -17.50
C ARG A 487 -3.50 26.93 -18.78
N ALA A 488 -2.61 26.22 -19.47
CA ALA A 488 -2.94 25.53 -20.71
C ALA A 488 -4.04 24.45 -20.54
N VAL A 489 -4.11 23.81 -19.37
CA VAL A 489 -5.14 22.81 -19.04
C VAL A 489 -6.46 23.46 -18.63
N LEU A 490 -6.42 24.61 -17.95
CA LEU A 490 -7.60 25.34 -17.48
C LEU A 490 -8.15 26.37 -18.48
N GLU A 491 -7.35 26.82 -19.45
CA GLU A 491 -7.73 27.79 -20.47
C GLU A 491 -8.83 27.22 -21.37
N ASP A 492 -10.06 27.71 -21.17
CA ASP A 492 -11.16 27.50 -22.11
C ASP A 492 -10.87 28.27 -23.40
N LYS A 493 -10.77 27.57 -24.53
CA LYS A 493 -10.68 28.18 -25.88
C LYS A 493 -12.00 28.86 -26.33
N ARG A 494 -12.83 29.32 -25.41
CA ARG A 494 -14.07 30.07 -25.67
C ARG A 494 -14.32 31.12 -24.59
N LEU A 495 -13.67 32.26 -24.75
CA LEU A 495 -14.28 33.57 -24.51
C LEU A 495 -14.22 34.36 -25.82
#